data_AF-A0A2N9NQE7-F1
#
_entry.id   AF-A0A2N9NQE7-F1
#
_cell.length_a   1.000
_cell.length_b   1.000
_cell.length_c   1.000
_cell.angle_alpha   90.00
_cell.angle_beta   90.00
_cell.angle_gamma   90.00
#
_symmetry.space_group_name_H-M   'P 1'
#
loop_
_entity.id
_entity.type
_entity.pdbx_description
1 polymer ?
#
loop_
_entity_poly.entity_id
_entity_poly.type
_entity_poly.pdbx_seq_one_letter_code
_entity_poly.pdbx_strand_id
1 'polypeptide(L)'
;MNLKREEHIRQSFSQALERVPATRGPFLEEACKGDPELYDQLESLLGAHERAGRFLRAARIRRMRPTDAGTMERPRRGRTRRGDQ
;
A
#
# COMPACT_ATOMS: atom_id res chain seq x y z
N MET A 1 15.22 -26.20 10.14
CA MET A 1 13.93 -26.63 10.72
C MET A 1 13.60 -25.71 11.89
N ASN A 2 12.96 -24.54 11.67
CA ASN A 2 12.68 -23.56 12.74
C ASN A 2 11.18 -23.18 12.81
N LEU A 3 10.33 -24.19 12.58
CA LEU A 3 8.87 -24.08 12.51
C LEU A 3 8.26 -23.47 13.79
N LYS A 4 8.84 -23.76 14.96
CA LYS A 4 8.39 -23.21 16.25
C LYS A 4 8.55 -21.69 16.33
N ARG A 5 9.64 -21.16 15.75
CA ARG A 5 9.88 -19.71 15.74
C ARG A 5 8.92 -19.02 14.79
N GLU A 6 8.71 -19.58 13.60
CA GLU A 6 7.77 -19.05 12.61
C GLU A 6 6.31 -19.09 13.10
N GLU A 7 5.92 -20.13 13.83
CA GLU A 7 4.61 -20.23 14.46
C GLU A 7 4.41 -19.14 15.52
N HIS A 8 5.42 -18.95 16.37
CA HIS A 8 5.37 -17.92 17.42
C HIS A 8 5.29 -16.51 16.83
N ILE A 9 6.02 -16.25 15.74
CA ILE A 9 5.91 -14.99 14.98
C ILE A 9 4.49 -14.82 14.43
N ARG A 10 3.93 -15.85 13.77
CA ARG A 10 2.56 -15.79 13.21
C ARG A 10 1.52 -15.50 14.27
N GLN A 11 1.58 -16.17 15.42
CA GLN A 11 0.61 -15.95 16.50
C GLN A 11 0.75 -14.59 17.15
N SER A 12 1.97 -14.14 17.44
CA SER A 12 2.23 -12.82 18.02
C SER A 12 1.81 -11.71 17.06
N PHE A 13 2.07 -11.89 15.77
CA PHE A 13 1.66 -10.96 14.73
C PHE A 13 0.14 -10.84 14.61
N SER A 14 -0.59 -11.97 14.57
CA SER A 14 -2.06 -11.94 14.53
C SER A 14 -2.66 -11.24 15.74
N GLN A 15 -2.17 -11.52 16.94
CA GLN A 15 -2.61 -10.83 18.16
C GLN A 15 -2.26 -9.33 18.15
N ALA A 16 -1.11 -8.96 17.59
CA ALA A 16 -0.74 -7.56 17.44
C ALA A 16 -1.66 -6.83 16.44
N LEU A 17 -2.10 -7.48 15.36
CA LEU A 17 -3.04 -6.90 14.40
C LEU A 17 -4.41 -6.58 15.01
N GLU A 18 -4.89 -7.43 15.91
CA GLU A 18 -6.15 -7.21 16.66
C GLU A 18 -6.04 -6.06 17.67
N ARG A 19 -4.81 -5.67 18.04
CA ARG A 19 -4.53 -4.58 18.99
C ARG A 19 -4.28 -3.25 18.27
N VAL A 20 -4.54 -2.18 19.01
CA VAL A 20 -4.32 -0.78 18.59
C VAL A 20 -2.80 -0.54 18.45
N PRO A 21 -2.32 0.17 17.42
CA PRO A 21 -0.89 0.40 17.20
C PRO A 21 -0.15 0.97 18.42
N ALA A 22 -0.80 1.80 19.23
CA ALA A 22 -0.24 2.36 20.45
C ALA A 22 0.09 1.31 21.54
N THR A 23 -0.60 0.16 21.56
CA THR A 23 -0.37 -0.91 22.56
C THR A 23 0.49 -2.05 22.01
N ARG A 24 0.89 -2.01 20.73
CA ARG A 24 1.70 -3.06 20.10
C ARG A 24 3.15 -3.08 20.60
N GLY A 25 3.78 -1.93 20.80
CA GLY A 25 5.16 -1.82 21.32
C GLY A 25 5.38 -2.58 22.64
N PRO A 26 4.66 -2.22 23.72
CA PRO A 26 4.82 -2.92 25.01
C PRO A 26 4.40 -4.40 24.93
N PHE A 27 3.40 -4.74 24.12
CA PHE A 27 3.01 -6.15 23.90
C PHE A 27 4.12 -6.97 23.24
N LEU A 28 4.82 -6.40 22.24
CA LEU A 28 5.92 -7.07 21.55
C LEU A 28 7.15 -7.20 22.44
N GLU A 29 7.46 -6.19 23.25
CA GLU A 29 8.53 -6.28 24.27
C GLU A 29 8.25 -7.41 25.27
N GLU A 30 7.00 -7.56 25.71
CA GLU A 30 6.62 -8.59 26.66
C GLU A 30 6.58 -9.99 26.02
N ALA A 31 6.07 -10.10 24.79
CA ALA A 31 6.00 -11.35 24.03
C ALA A 31 7.38 -11.82 23.52
N CYS A 32 8.30 -10.90 23.24
CA CYS A 32 9.67 -11.18 22.77
C CYS A 32 10.71 -11.03 23.89
N LYS A 33 10.29 -11.03 25.16
CA LYS A 33 11.20 -10.80 26.28
C LYS A 33 12.26 -11.90 26.33
N GLY A 34 13.50 -11.55 25.96
CA GLY A 34 14.64 -12.48 25.86
C GLY A 34 15.08 -12.80 24.43
N ASP A 35 14.36 -12.32 23.41
CA ASP A 35 14.59 -12.65 22.00
C ASP A 35 14.57 -11.36 21.15
N PRO A 36 15.63 -10.52 21.22
CA PRO A 36 15.68 -9.23 20.51
C PRO A 36 15.62 -9.40 18.98
N GLU A 37 16.15 -10.50 18.46
CA GLU A 37 16.06 -10.82 17.02
C GLU A 37 14.63 -11.15 16.59
N LEU A 38 13.79 -11.65 17.49
CA LEU A 38 12.36 -11.89 17.24
C LEU A 38 11.60 -10.57 17.19
N TYR A 39 11.94 -9.66 18.11
CA TYR A 39 11.37 -8.32 18.19
C TYR A 39 11.63 -7.53 16.89
N ASP A 40 12.86 -7.52 16.41
CA ASP A 40 13.25 -6.82 15.16
C ASP A 40 12.49 -7.36 13.94
N GLN A 41 12.37 -8.69 13.84
CA GLN A 41 11.59 -9.33 12.78
C GLN A 41 10.12 -8.96 12.83
N LEU A 42 9.50 -8.97 14.01
CA LEU A 42 8.10 -8.58 14.19
C LEU A 42 7.88 -7.10 13.86
N GLU A 43 8.77 -6.21 14.32
CA GLU A 43 8.69 -4.78 14.04
C GLU A 43 8.80 -4.50 12.53
N SER A 44 9.73 -5.16 11.85
CA SER A 44 9.90 -5.05 10.40
C SER A 44 8.67 -5.56 9.63
N LEU A 45 8.08 -6.68 10.07
CA LEU A 45 6.87 -7.27 9.48
C LEU A 45 5.64 -6.35 9.68
N LEU A 46 5.46 -5.81 10.89
CA LEU A 46 4.41 -4.84 11.22
C LEU A 46 4.56 -3.55 10.42
N GLY A 47 5.77 -3.01 10.33
CA GLY A 47 6.05 -1.83 9.54
C GLY A 47 5.78 -2.06 8.04
N ALA A 48 6.10 -3.24 7.51
CA ALA A 48 5.76 -3.63 6.14
C ALA A 48 4.24 -3.74 5.94
N HIS A 49 3.52 -4.31 6.89
CA HIS A 49 2.05 -4.41 6.86
C HIS A 49 1.39 -3.02 6.86
N GLU A 50 1.84 -2.10 7.71
CA GLU A 50 1.32 -0.73 7.72
C GLU A 50 1.62 0.01 6.42
N ARG A 51 2.82 -0.14 5.86
CA ARG A 51 3.17 0.41 4.53
C ARG A 51 2.26 -0.15 3.44
N ALA A 52 2.01 -1.46 3.44
CA ALA A 52 1.11 -2.11 2.50
C ALA A 52 -0.34 -1.64 2.66
N GLY A 53 -0.82 -1.47 3.90
CA GLY A 53 -2.14 -0.91 4.19
C GLY A 53 -2.28 0.53 3.66
N ARG A 54 -1.27 1.38 3.88
CA ARG A 54 -1.21 2.73 3.31
C ARG A 54 -1.19 2.70 1.78
N PHE A 55 -0.43 1.78 1.17
CA PHE A 55 -0.38 1.60 -0.28
C PHE A 55 -1.74 1.19 -0.85
N LEU A 56 -2.42 0.19 -0.28
CA LEU A 56 -3.75 -0.24 -0.70
C LEU A 56 -4.79 0.87 -0.53
N ARG A 57 -4.70 1.64 0.56
CA ARG A 57 -5.56 2.82 0.79
C ARG A 57 -5.30 3.93 -0.22
N ALA A 58 -4.05 4.17 -0.59
CA ALA A 58 -3.67 5.12 -1.65
C ALA A 58 -4.11 4.63 -3.04
N ALA A 59 -3.99 3.34 -3.33
CA ALA A 59 -4.44 2.73 -4.58
C ALA A 59 -5.98 2.80 -4.73
N ARG A 60 -6.72 2.76 -3.62
CA ARG A 60 -8.19 2.98 -3.61
C ARG A 60 -8.59 4.39 -4.06
N ILE A 61 -7.68 5.37 -4.00
CA ILE A 61 -7.89 6.73 -4.53
C ILE A 61 -7.61 6.80 -6.04
N ARG A 62 -6.90 5.84 -6.65
CA ARG A 62 -6.74 5.76 -8.11
C ARG A 62 -7.89 4.98 -8.73
N ARG A 63 -9.12 5.47 -8.54
CA ARG A 63 -10.19 5.22 -9.51
C ARG A 63 -9.74 5.94 -10.78
N MET A 64 -9.09 5.21 -11.67
CA MET A 64 -8.68 5.68 -12.99
C MET A 64 -9.93 6.25 -13.68
N ARG A 65 -10.13 7.58 -13.60
CA ARG A 65 -10.95 8.29 -14.57
C ARG A 65 -10.03 8.47 -15.77
N PRO A 66 -10.31 7.88 -16.94
CA PRO A 66 -9.74 8.43 -18.16
C PRO A 66 -10.27 9.86 -18.23
N THR A 67 -9.41 10.84 -17.99
CA THR A 67 -9.74 12.23 -18.31
C THR A 67 -9.21 12.46 -19.71
N ASP A 68 -10.19 12.64 -20.59
CA ASP A 68 -10.08 12.95 -22.00
C ASP A 68 -9.06 14.08 -22.24
N ALA A 69 -7.95 13.78 -22.90
CA ALA A 69 -6.99 14.80 -23.32
C ALA A 69 -6.28 14.33 -24.59
N GLY A 70 -7.03 14.41 -25.71
CA GLY A 70 -6.44 14.22 -27.03
C GLY A 70 -7.46 14.06 -28.14
N THR A 71 -8.55 14.85 -28.15
CA THR A 71 -9.32 15.02 -29.40
C THR A 71 -8.39 15.71 -30.39
N MET A 72 -7.71 14.90 -31.21
CA MET A 72 -6.93 15.34 -32.35
C MET A 72 -7.91 15.93 -33.37
N GLU A 73 -8.20 17.23 -33.24
CA GLU A 73 -8.98 17.97 -34.22
C GLU A 73 -8.15 18.03 -35.51
N ARG A 74 -8.50 17.17 -36.47
CA ARG A 74 -7.90 17.18 -37.81
C ARG A 74 -8.20 18.55 -38.43
N PRO A 75 -7.20 19.27 -38.99
CA PRO A 75 -7.46 20.54 -39.63
C PRO A 75 -8.42 20.33 -40.79
N ARG A 76 -9.57 21.00 -40.75
CA ARG A 76 -10.50 21.03 -41.89
C ARG A 76 -9.78 21.72 -43.04
N ARG A 77 -9.41 20.97 -44.08
CA ARG A 77 -9.02 21.53 -45.38
C ARG A 77 -10.20 22.33 -45.92
N GLY A 78 -10.17 23.64 -45.69
CA GLY A 78 -11.12 24.59 -46.26
C GLY A 78 -10.99 24.56 -47.77
N ARG A 79 -12.06 24.13 -48.46
CA ARG A 79 -12.23 24.37 -49.90
C ARG A 79 -12.30 25.88 -50.11
N THR A 80 -11.31 26.46 -50.76
CA THR A 80 -11.49 27.78 -51.36
C THR A 80 -12.44 27.61 -52.54
N ARG A 81 -13.72 27.88 -52.31
CA ARG A 81 -14.66 28.28 -53.37
C ARG A 81 -15.09 29.70 -53.06
N ARG A 82 -14.38 30.67 -53.64
CA ARG A 82 -14.88 32.02 -53.85
C ARG A 82 -14.48 32.42 -55.26
N GLY A 83 -15.42 32.28 -56.19
CA GLY A 83 -15.56 33.31 -57.21
C GLY A 83 -16.29 34.48 -56.54
N ASP A 84 -15.80 35.70 -56.80
CA ASP A 84 -16.63 36.89 -57.01
C ASP A 84 -15.72 38.08 -57.41
N GLN A 85 -15.51 38.25 -58.71
CA GLN A 85 -15.67 39.50 -59.47
C GLN A 85 -15.32 39.29 -60.94
#